data_AF-A0A8K0CCW0-F1
#
_entry.id   AF-A0A8K0CCW0-F1
#
_cell.length_a   1.000
_cell.length_b   1.000
_cell.length_c   1.000
_cell.angle_alpha   90.00
_cell.angle_beta   90.00
_cell.angle_gamma   90.00
#
_symmetry.space_group_name_H-M   'P 1'
#
loop_
_entity.id
_entity.type
_entity.pdbx_description
1 polymer ?
#
loop_
_entity_poly.entity_id
_entity_poly.type
_entity_poly.pdbx_seq_one_letter_code
_entity_poly.pdbx_strand_id
1 'polypeptide(L)' 'SLKISDACYMTEWIYCGPKVRKTLFLVMECTKRPVVLTAGKFVDLSLASLVNIFRGTVSYGTVLRQLYYSK' A
#
# COMPACT_ATOMS: atom_id res chain seq x y z
N SER A 1 5.09 5.66 3.49
CA SER A 1 5.51 4.29 3.87
C SER A 1 5.89 4.32 5.33
N LEU A 2 5.11 3.66 6.19
CA LEU A 2 5.29 3.74 7.65
C LEU A 2 6.70 3.34 8.09
N LYS A 3 7.27 2.32 7.43
CA LYS A 3 8.62 1.79 7.70
C LYS A 3 9.74 2.85 7.68
N ILE A 4 9.64 3.84 6.80
CA ILE A 4 10.67 4.90 6.69
C ILE A 4 10.52 5.88 7.86
N SER A 5 9.29 6.27 8.19
CA SER A 5 9.02 7.11 9.36
C SER A 5 9.49 6.43 10.64
N ASP A 6 9.19 5.14 10.79
CA ASP A 6 9.57 4.34 11.97
C ASP A 6 11.08 4.26 12.10
N ALA A 7 11.80 3.98 11.00
CA ALA A 7 13.27 3.97 11.00
C ALA A 7 13.87 5.33 11.40
N CYS A 8 13.33 6.42 10.85
CA CYS A 8 13.74 7.78 11.24
C CYS A 8 13.46 8.05 12.73
N TYR A 9 12.35 7.54 13.27
CA TYR A 9 11.97 7.76 14.67
C TYR A 9 12.84 6.98 15.64
N MET A 10 13.25 5.76 15.27
CA MET A 10 14.15 4.91 16.05
C MET A 10 15.61 5.39 16.03
N THR A 11 15.93 6.42 15.25
CA THR A 11 17.26 7.03 15.25
C THR A 11 17.43 7.91 16.50
N GLU A 12 18.65 8.17 16.95
CA GLU A 12 18.98 9.11 18.03
C GLU A 12 18.81 10.59 17.61
N TRP A 13 17.64 10.94 17.06
CA TRP A 13 17.32 12.24 16.45
C TRP A 13 17.36 13.41 17.45
N ILE A 14 17.27 13.12 18.74
CA ILE A 14 17.41 14.07 19.84
C ILE A 14 18.86 14.57 19.94
N TYR A 15 19.83 13.67 19.80
CA TYR A 15 21.27 14.00 19.87
C TYR A 15 21.83 14.51 18.53
N CYS A 16 21.05 14.39 17.45
CA CYS A 16 21.40 14.96 16.15
C CYS A 16 21.35 16.49 16.16
N GLY A 17 22.24 17.10 15.37
CA GLY A 17 22.27 18.54 15.16
C GLY A 17 20.97 19.10 14.57
N PRO A 18 20.69 20.40 14.73
CA PRO A 18 19.40 21.01 14.38
C PRO A 18 19.04 20.89 12.88
N LYS A 19 20.04 20.83 12.00
CA LYS A 19 19.84 20.62 10.55
C LYS A 19 19.29 19.21 10.28
N VAL A 20 19.95 18.19 10.81
CA VAL A 20 19.57 16.77 10.64
C VAL A 20 18.20 16.51 11.24
N ARG A 21 17.93 17.07 12.43
CA ARG A 21 16.61 16.93 13.08
C ARG A 21 15.48 17.48 12.23
N LYS A 22 15.65 18.67 11.63
CA LYS A 22 14.65 19.26 10.72
C LYS A 22 14.43 18.39 9.48
N THR A 23 15.50 17.85 8.90
CA THR A 23 15.39 16.95 7.75
C THR A 23 14.66 15.66 8.11
N LEU A 24 14.97 15.03 9.25
CA LEU A 24 14.27 13.83 9.72
C LEU A 24 12.77 14.10 9.94
N PHE A 25 12.43 15.24 10.55
CA PHE A 25 11.02 15.65 10.70
C PHE A 25 10.31 15.80 9.36
N LEU A 26 10.96 16.43 8.38
CA LEU A 26 10.39 16.58 7.04
C LEU A 26 10.17 15.22 6.37
N VAL A 27 11.14 14.30 6.48
CA VAL A 27 11.02 12.93 5.95
C VAL A 27 9.85 12.19 6.59
N MET A 28 9.74 12.23 7.93
CA MET A 28 8.61 11.64 8.64
C MET A 28 7.28 12.21 8.14
N GLU A 29 7.17 13.54 7.99
CA GLU A 29 5.95 14.19 7.50
C GLU A 29 5.61 13.79 6.05
N CYS A 30 6.61 13.75 5.16
CA CYS A 30 6.42 13.31 3.78
C CYS A 30 5.93 11.86 3.70
N THR A 31 6.44 10.99 4.57
CA THR A 31 6.10 9.55 4.53
C THR A 31 4.69 9.23 5.03
N LYS A 32 4.03 10.16 5.75
CA LYS A 32 2.62 10.06 6.14
C LYS A 32 1.68 9.99 4.94
N ARG A 33 2.08 10.56 3.80
CA ARG A 33 1.40 10.39 2.51
C ARG A 33 2.05 9.21 1.79
N PRO A 34 1.46 7.99 1.84
CA PRO A 34 2.02 6.88 1.10
C PRO A 34 2.00 7.20 -0.40
N VAL A 35 3.08 6.87 -1.10
CA VAL A 35 3.10 6.85 -2.56
C VAL A 35 2.25 5.66 -2.99
N VAL A 36 0.97 5.88 -3.21
CA VAL A 36 0.04 4.87 -3.70
C VAL A 36 0.10 4.88 -5.21
N LEU A 37 0.59 3.78 -5.79
CA LEU A 37 0.47 3.57 -7.22
C LEU A 37 -0.99 3.25 -7.52
N THR A 38 -1.60 3.98 -8.45
CA THR A 38 -3.00 3.76 -8.85
C THR A 38 -3.06 3.41 -10.33
N ALA A 39 -3.88 2.42 -10.68
CA ALA A 39 -4.22 2.10 -12.06
C ALA A 39 -5.26 3.11 -12.54
N GLY A 40 -4.84 4.10 -13.32
CA GLY A 40 -5.72 5.11 -13.90
C GLY A 40 -6.49 5.97 -12.88
N LYS A 41 -6.05 6.04 -11.61
CA LYS A 41 -6.77 6.62 -10.46
C LYS A 41 -8.08 5.91 -10.06
N PHE A 42 -8.36 4.74 -10.60
CA PHE A 42 -9.56 3.96 -10.26
C PHE A 42 -9.30 2.92 -9.18
N VAL A 43 -8.13 2.30 -9.22
CA VAL A 43 -7.78 1.18 -8.34
C VAL A 43 -6.39 1.37 -7.78
N ASP A 44 -6.24 1.23 -6.47
CA ASP A 44 -4.94 1.17 -5.83
C ASP A 44 -4.23 -0.12 -6.25
N LEU A 45 -3.02 0.00 -6.79
CA LEU A 45 -2.15 -1.12 -7.13
C LEU A 45 -1.59 -1.70 -5.83
N SER A 46 -2.37 -2.60 -5.23
CA SER A 46 -2.01 -3.34 -4.04
C SER A 46 -2.22 -4.83 -4.26
N LEU A 47 -1.50 -5.66 -3.47
CA LEU A 47 -1.72 -7.10 -3.46
C LEU A 47 -3.17 -7.44 -3.08
N ALA A 48 -3.78 -6.65 -2.19
CA ALA A 48 -5.18 -6.81 -1.80
C ALA A 48 -6.13 -6.63 -3.01
N SER A 49 -5.91 -5.60 -3.82
CA SER A 49 -6.67 -5.36 -5.05
C SER A 49 -6.51 -6.51 -6.04
N LEU A 50 -5.29 -7.03 -6.22
CA LEU A 50 -5.04 -8.18 -7.08
C LEU A 50 -5.77 -9.44 -6.59
N VAL A 51 -5.71 -9.74 -5.29
CA VAL A 51 -6.41 -10.87 -4.69
C VAL A 51 -7.92 -10.73 -4.86
N ASN A 52 -8.46 -9.52 -4.73
CA ASN A 52 -9.89 -9.26 -4.97
C ASN A 52 -10.29 -9.53 -6.43
N ILE A 53 -9.45 -9.13 -7.40
CA ILE A 53 -9.68 -9.45 -8.81
C ILE A 53 -9.72 -10.97 -9.01
N PHE A 54 -8.72 -11.71 -8.51
CA PHE A 54 -8.70 -13.17 -8.62
C PHE A 54 -9.91 -13.83 -7.97
N ARG A 55 -10.32 -13.38 -6.78
CA ARG A 55 -11.54 -13.87 -6.10
C ARG A 55 -12.77 -13.66 -6.97
N GLY A 56 -12.90 -12.48 -7.57
CA GLY A 56 -13.97 -12.18 -8.53
C GLY A 56 -13.93 -13.17 -9.70
N THR A 57 -12.80 -13.30 -10.38
CA THR A 57 -12.63 -14.21 -11.52
C THR A 57 -12.99 -15.66 -11.18
N VAL A 58 -12.52 -16.18 -10.04
CA VAL A 58 -12.86 -17.54 -9.60
C VAL A 58 -14.34 -17.67 -9.30
N SER A 59 -14.95 -16.72 -8.58
CA SER A 59 -16.39 -16.72 -8.30
C SER A 59 -17.21 -16.74 -9.59
N TYR A 60 -16.92 -15.86 -10.54
CA TYR A 60 -17.58 -15.86 -11.85
C TYR A 60 -17.37 -17.19 -12.60
N GLY A 61 -16.16 -17.72 -12.59
CA GLY A 61 -15.84 -19.01 -13.20
C GLY A 61 -16.65 -20.18 -12.61
N THR A 62 -16.86 -20.20 -11.29
CA THR A 62 -17.67 -21.24 -10.64
C THR A 62 -19.14 -21.16 -11.03
N VAL A 63 -19.72 -19.95 -11.09
CA VAL A 63 -21.11 -19.75 -11.52
C VAL A 63 -21.28 -20.19 -12.98
N LEU A 64 -20.36 -19.78 -13.87
CA LEU A 64 -20.40 -20.19 -15.27
C LEU A 64 -20.29 -21.71 -15.43
N ARG A 65 -19.39 -22.35 -14.66
CA ARG A 65 -19.27 -23.81 -14.65
C ARG A 65 -20.56 -24.49 -14.21
N GLN A 66 -21.21 -23.98 -13.16
CA GLN A 66 -22.46 -24.53 -12.65
C GLN A 66 -23.60 -24.39 -13.68
N LEU A 67 -23.71 -23.25 -14.36
CA LEU A 67 -24.72 -23.06 -15.41
C LEU A 67 -24.52 -24.00 -16.59
N TYR A 68 -23.27 -24.25 -16.97
CA TYR A 68 -22.95 -25.19 -18.04
C TYR A 68 -23.24 -26.65 -17.66
N TYR A 69 -22.93 -27.04 -16.42
CA TYR A 69 -23.15 -28.41 -15.91
C TYR A 69 -24.61 -28.71 -15.54
N SER A 70 -25.42 -27.66 -15.34
CA SER A 70 -26.85 -27.76 -15.01
C SER A 70 -27.75 -27.85 -16.26
N LYS A 71 -27.16 -27.93 -17.46
CA LYS A 71 -27.83 -28.33 -18.70
C LYS A 71 -27.55 -29.80 -18.99
#